data_AF-A0A6L2R672-F1
#
_entry.id   AF-A0A6L2R672-F1
#
_cell.length_a   1.000
_cell.length_b   1.000
_cell.length_c   1.000
_cell.angle_alpha   90.00
_cell.angle_beta   90.00
_cell.angle_gamma   90.00
#
_symmetry.space_group_name_H-M   'P 1'
#
loop_
_entity.id
_entity.type
_entity.pdbx_description
1 polymer ?
#
loop_
_entity_poly.entity_id
_entity_poly.type
_entity_poly.pdbx_seq_one_letter_code
_entity_poly.pdbx_strand_id
1 'polypeptide(L)'
;MQDTLRDNTYITKNIAVLCANGGDVRHSTDAFSNPFHWFTLDNPRLLTKAAEALRNAGARLCMITAYNTRQLGDPMQQVCYHFECERAIINITVILNGEWPTVPSITPLFANADWHEREMMELYGIAVANQPNPRRLFLDEELDQGLLKNSVPLSVMMNGASSSALWERILSDKGAAS
;
A
#
# COMPACT_ATOMS: atom_id res chain seq x y z
N MET A 1 29.73 11.95 -12.09
CA MET A 1 29.38 10.92 -11.07
C MET A 1 28.81 11.52 -9.78
N GLN A 2 29.09 12.80 -9.46
CA GLN A 2 28.45 13.52 -8.34
C GLN A 2 27.13 14.22 -8.72
N ASP A 3 26.86 14.45 -10.01
CA ASP A 3 25.66 15.16 -10.44
C ASP A 3 24.36 14.36 -10.23
N THR A 4 24.40 13.03 -10.35
CA THR A 4 23.21 12.15 -10.17
C THR A 4 22.69 12.10 -8.73
N LEU A 5 23.53 12.42 -7.73
CA LEU A 5 23.10 12.49 -6.33
C LEU A 5 22.33 13.78 -6.01
N ARG A 6 22.50 14.84 -6.82
CA ARG A 6 21.77 16.11 -6.63
C ARG A 6 20.31 16.00 -7.05
N ASP A 7 20.01 15.24 -8.09
CA ASP A 7 18.64 15.13 -8.63
C ASP A 7 17.72 14.29 -7.75
N ASN A 8 18.21 13.20 -7.16
CA ASN A 8 17.46 12.44 -6.15
C ASN A 8 17.12 13.30 -4.90
N THR A 9 18.01 14.23 -4.52
CA THR A 9 17.75 15.14 -3.40
C THR A 9 16.56 16.07 -3.67
N TYR A 10 16.34 16.48 -4.92
CA TYR A 10 15.22 17.33 -5.29
C TYR A 10 13.88 16.58 -5.23
N ILE A 11 13.85 15.37 -5.78
CA ILE A 11 12.63 14.51 -5.80
C ILE A 11 12.21 14.15 -4.38
N THR A 12 13.16 13.69 -3.56
CA THR A 12 12.91 13.33 -2.16
C THR A 12 12.40 14.51 -1.35
N LYS A 13 12.92 15.73 -1.56
CA LYS A 13 12.39 16.96 -0.94
C LYS A 13 10.98 17.28 -1.40
N ASN A 14 10.68 17.16 -2.70
CA ASN A 14 9.34 17.41 -3.23
C ASN A 14 8.30 16.44 -2.66
N ILE A 15 8.66 15.16 -2.53
CA ILE A 15 7.78 14.15 -1.94
C ILE A 15 7.64 14.37 -0.43
N ALA A 16 8.72 14.74 0.28
CA ALA A 16 8.67 14.99 1.71
C ALA A 16 7.66 16.09 2.11
N VAL A 17 7.43 17.08 1.23
CA VAL A 17 6.40 18.12 1.46
C VAL A 17 4.99 17.52 1.52
N LEU A 18 4.75 16.38 0.89
CA LEU A 18 3.46 15.65 0.90
C LEU A 18 3.27 14.80 2.18
N CYS A 19 4.26 14.79 3.07
CA CYS A 19 4.31 14.02 4.32
C CYS A 19 4.37 14.92 5.57
N ALA A 20 4.13 16.23 5.43
CA ALA A 20 4.48 17.22 6.45
C ALA A 20 3.50 17.31 7.64
N ASN A 21 2.25 16.85 7.49
CA ASN A 21 1.16 17.10 8.47
C ASN A 21 0.63 15.84 9.15
N GLY A 22 1.29 14.69 8.96
CA GLY A 22 0.88 13.41 9.55
C GLY A 22 1.60 12.20 8.96
N GLY A 23 2.34 12.40 7.87
CA GLY A 23 3.21 11.43 7.25
C GLY A 23 4.51 11.14 8.03
N ASP A 24 5.32 10.28 7.44
CA ASP A 24 6.63 9.89 7.96
C ASP A 24 7.63 9.80 6.80
N VAL A 25 8.87 10.19 7.06
CA VAL A 25 9.94 10.19 6.07
C VAL A 25 11.15 9.49 6.65
N ARG A 26 11.58 8.40 6.01
CA ARG A 26 12.79 7.66 6.40
C ARG A 26 13.72 7.50 5.21
N HIS A 27 15.00 7.63 5.49
CA HIS A 27 16.05 7.42 4.52
C HIS A 27 17.01 6.38 5.08
N SER A 28 17.37 5.41 4.25
CA SER A 28 18.30 4.34 4.61
C SER A 28 19.17 3.99 3.41
N THR A 29 20.31 3.36 3.66
CA THR A 29 21.17 2.80 2.61
C THR A 29 21.44 1.34 2.91
N ASP A 30 21.62 0.53 1.86
CA ASP A 30 22.08 -0.85 2.03
C ASP A 30 23.61 -0.92 2.25
N ALA A 31 24.13 -2.14 2.36
CA ALA A 31 25.58 -2.40 2.51
C ALA A 31 26.42 -1.95 1.30
N PHE A 32 25.79 -1.72 0.14
CA PHE A 32 26.42 -1.25 -1.09
C PHE A 32 26.21 0.26 -1.33
N SER A 33 25.68 0.98 -0.33
CA SER A 33 25.35 2.41 -0.40
C SER A 33 24.26 2.76 -1.43
N ASN A 34 23.42 1.80 -1.81
CA ASN A 34 22.23 2.11 -2.61
C ASN A 34 21.19 2.80 -1.71
N PRO A 35 20.61 3.94 -2.14
CA PRO A 35 19.67 4.69 -1.33
C PRO A 35 18.24 4.12 -1.40
N PHE A 36 17.60 4.05 -0.23
CA PHE A 36 16.21 3.68 -0.04
C PHE A 36 15.50 4.82 0.69
N HIS A 37 14.44 5.33 0.10
CA HIS A 37 13.61 6.37 0.68
C HIS A 37 12.21 5.81 0.94
N TRP A 38 11.67 6.09 2.12
CA TRP A 38 10.35 5.67 2.54
C TRP A 38 9.56 6.91 2.91
N PHE A 39 8.38 7.06 2.32
CA PHE A 39 7.49 8.17 2.51
C PHE A 39 6.11 7.63 2.85
N THR A 40 5.54 8.05 3.97
CA THR A 40 4.12 7.85 4.27
C THR A 40 3.41 9.17 3.98
N LEU A 41 2.46 9.18 3.04
CA LEU A 41 1.75 10.40 2.67
C LEU A 41 0.75 10.82 3.76
N ASP A 42 0.52 12.13 3.89
CA ASP A 42 -0.47 12.68 4.82
C ASP A 42 -1.89 12.17 4.53
N ASN A 43 -2.23 12.01 3.24
CA ASN A 43 -3.47 11.40 2.80
C ASN A 43 -3.30 10.65 1.47
N PRO A 44 -4.18 9.68 1.16
CA PRO A 44 -4.13 8.94 -0.10
C PRO A 44 -4.34 9.79 -1.37
N ARG A 45 -5.04 10.93 -1.29
CA ARG A 45 -5.29 11.80 -2.45
C ARG A 45 -4.01 12.45 -3.00
N LEU A 46 -2.97 12.59 -2.17
CA LEU A 46 -1.66 13.11 -2.59
C LEU A 46 -0.87 12.12 -3.45
N LEU A 47 -1.30 10.86 -3.54
CA LEU A 47 -0.62 9.82 -4.31
C LEU A 47 -0.46 10.21 -5.79
N THR A 48 -1.50 10.74 -6.44
CA THR A 48 -1.42 11.13 -7.85
C THR A 48 -0.37 12.23 -8.07
N LYS A 49 -0.30 13.21 -7.15
CA LYS A 49 0.71 14.28 -7.20
C LYS A 49 2.13 13.73 -7.00
N ALA A 50 2.31 12.78 -6.08
CA ALA A 50 3.61 12.13 -5.88
C ALA A 50 4.03 11.29 -7.10
N ALA A 51 3.08 10.56 -7.68
CA ALA A 51 3.28 9.76 -8.88
C ALA A 51 3.61 10.62 -10.11
N GLU A 52 2.97 11.78 -10.28
CA GLU A 52 3.30 12.75 -11.33
C GLU A 52 4.74 13.28 -11.17
N ALA A 53 5.12 13.67 -9.95
CA ALA A 53 6.48 14.13 -9.68
C ALA A 53 7.53 13.05 -10.01
N LEU A 54 7.27 11.80 -9.64
CA LEU A 54 8.12 10.65 -9.95
C LEU A 54 8.19 10.35 -11.46
N ARG A 55 7.05 10.39 -12.15
CA ARG A 55 7.00 10.19 -13.60
C ARG A 55 7.80 11.26 -14.35
N ASN A 56 7.67 12.52 -13.93
CA ASN A 56 8.41 13.64 -14.53
C ASN A 56 9.92 13.53 -14.27
N ALA A 57 10.31 12.88 -13.19
CA ALA A 57 11.71 12.56 -12.88
C ALA A 57 12.23 11.28 -13.59
N GLY A 58 11.41 10.61 -14.40
CA GLY A 58 11.81 9.40 -15.11
C GLY A 58 11.80 8.13 -14.25
N ALA A 59 11.14 8.16 -13.09
CA ALA A 59 11.02 6.98 -12.23
C ALA A 59 10.19 5.88 -12.91
N ARG A 60 10.44 4.63 -12.50
CA ARG A 60 9.71 3.44 -12.95
C ARG A 60 8.97 2.83 -11.77
N LEU A 61 7.69 2.50 -11.96
CA LEU A 61 6.94 1.71 -10.97
C LEU A 61 7.41 0.25 -11.03
N CYS A 62 7.89 -0.26 -9.90
CA CYS A 62 8.40 -1.63 -9.77
C CYS A 62 7.31 -2.60 -9.33
N MET A 63 6.55 -2.24 -8.29
CA MET A 63 5.49 -3.06 -7.71
C MET A 63 4.58 -2.21 -6.81
N ILE A 64 3.38 -2.71 -6.55
CA ILE A 64 2.48 -2.18 -5.52
C ILE A 64 2.19 -3.32 -4.54
N THR A 65 2.27 -3.05 -3.23
CA THR A 65 2.00 -4.03 -2.19
C THR A 65 0.91 -3.52 -1.26
N ALA A 66 -0.20 -4.23 -1.22
CA ALA A 66 -1.24 -4.05 -0.21
C ALA A 66 -0.94 -4.93 1.01
N TYR A 67 -1.07 -4.37 2.22
CA TYR A 67 -0.92 -5.12 3.45
C TYR A 67 -1.79 -4.55 4.56
N ASN A 68 -2.13 -5.39 5.54
CA ASN A 68 -2.93 -4.98 6.68
C ASN A 68 -2.02 -4.88 7.90
N THR A 69 -1.98 -3.72 8.55
CA THR A 69 -1.34 -3.58 9.85
C THR A 69 -2.37 -3.85 10.94
N ARG A 70 -2.13 -4.86 11.78
CA ARG A 70 -2.90 -5.07 13.00
C ARG A 70 -2.39 -4.13 14.09
N GLN A 71 -3.09 -3.02 14.32
CA GLN A 71 -3.14 -2.41 15.65
C GLN A 71 -4.42 -2.91 16.34
N LEU A 72 -4.39 -3.06 17.67
CA LEU A 72 -5.52 -3.54 18.46
C LEU A 72 -6.81 -2.79 18.10
N GLY A 73 -7.78 -3.47 17.46
CA GLY A 73 -9.07 -2.88 17.11
C GLY A 73 -9.44 -3.18 15.66
N ASP A 74 -9.02 -2.31 14.73
CA ASP A 74 -9.40 -2.39 13.31
C ASP A 74 -8.21 -2.70 12.38
N PRO A 75 -8.39 -3.56 11.36
CA PRO A 75 -7.39 -3.76 10.33
C PRO A 75 -7.22 -2.48 9.50
N MET A 76 -6.11 -1.79 9.72
CA MET A 76 -5.75 -0.62 8.93
C MET A 76 -5.02 -1.09 7.67
N GLN A 77 -5.66 -0.91 6.51
CA GLN A 77 -5.08 -1.31 5.23
C GLN A 77 -4.09 -0.24 4.78
N GLN A 78 -2.94 -0.67 4.29
CA GLN A 78 -1.92 0.20 3.72
C GLN A 78 -1.53 -0.31 2.35
N VAL A 79 -1.16 0.61 1.48
CA VAL A 79 -0.64 0.30 0.15
C VAL A 79 0.69 0.99 -0.02
N CYS A 80 1.74 0.23 -0.33
CA CYS A 80 3.06 0.74 -0.64
C CYS A 80 3.32 0.64 -2.15
N TYR A 81 3.66 1.76 -2.75
CA TYR A 81 4.05 1.87 -4.16
C TYR A 81 5.57 1.98 -4.22
N HIS A 82 6.20 1.04 -4.89
CA HIS A 82 7.65 0.94 -4.98
C HIS A 82 8.11 1.44 -6.34
N PHE A 83 8.96 2.47 -6.33
CA PHE A 83 9.53 3.06 -7.53
C PHE A 83 11.04 2.93 -7.53
N GLU A 84 11.62 2.87 -8.72
CA GLU A 84 13.06 3.03 -8.94
C GLU A 84 13.29 4.33 -9.72
N CYS A 85 14.23 5.14 -9.25
CA CYS A 85 14.65 6.37 -9.90
C CYS A 85 16.15 6.54 -9.71
N GLU A 86 16.91 6.53 -10.80
CA GLU A 86 18.36 6.78 -10.79
C GLU A 86 19.14 5.93 -9.75
N ARG A 87 18.83 4.63 -9.65
CA ARG A 87 19.39 3.67 -8.68
C ARG A 87 18.94 3.85 -7.23
N ALA A 88 18.03 4.78 -6.97
CA ALA A 88 17.35 4.92 -5.69
C ALA A 88 16.02 4.18 -5.71
N ILE A 89 15.71 3.49 -4.62
CA ILE A 89 14.37 2.93 -4.41
C ILE A 89 13.55 3.93 -3.58
N ILE A 90 12.42 4.32 -4.12
CA ILE A 90 11.48 5.26 -3.50
C ILE A 90 10.20 4.52 -3.20
N ASN A 91 9.86 4.41 -1.92
CA ASN A 91 8.68 3.71 -1.43
C ASN A 91 7.67 4.76 -0.93
N ILE A 92 6.46 4.73 -1.47
CA ILE A 92 5.36 5.62 -1.09
C ILE A 92 4.25 4.79 -0.47
N THR A 93 4.05 4.95 0.83
CA THR A 93 2.98 4.32 1.58
C THR A 93 1.80 5.27 1.72
N VAL A 94 0.60 4.75 1.46
CA VAL A 94 -0.67 5.39 1.79
C VAL A 94 -1.43 4.55 2.81
N ILE A 95 -2.02 5.22 3.79
CA ILE A 95 -2.80 4.59 4.85
C ILE A 95 -4.28 4.82 4.58
N LEU A 96 -5.05 3.73 4.58
CA LEU A 96 -6.50 3.77 4.42
C LEU A 96 -7.18 3.67 5.79
N ASN A 97 -8.11 4.58 6.04
CA ASN A 97 -8.89 4.64 7.28
C ASN A 97 -10.34 5.06 6.97
N GLY A 98 -11.18 5.26 8.00
CA GLY A 98 -12.58 5.64 7.80
C GLY A 98 -12.78 7.00 7.10
N GLU A 99 -11.85 7.94 7.26
CA GLU A 99 -11.89 9.24 6.59
C GLU A 99 -11.41 9.14 5.13
N TRP A 100 -10.41 8.28 4.89
CA TRP A 100 -9.77 8.05 3.60
C TRP A 100 -9.84 6.58 3.19
N PRO A 101 -11.02 6.08 2.77
CA PRO A 101 -11.23 4.65 2.50
C PRO A 101 -10.76 4.20 1.11
N THR A 102 -10.19 5.08 0.29
CA THR A 102 -9.93 4.84 -1.13
C THR A 102 -8.61 5.48 -1.57
N VAL A 103 -7.88 4.81 -2.47
CA VAL A 103 -6.69 5.36 -3.15
C VAL A 103 -7.04 5.81 -4.57
N PRO A 104 -6.46 6.90 -5.11
CA PRO A 104 -6.61 7.22 -6.52
C PRO A 104 -5.76 6.29 -7.39
N SER A 105 -6.27 5.89 -8.56
CA SER A 105 -5.49 5.15 -9.56
C SER A 105 -4.35 6.00 -10.11
N ILE A 106 -3.19 5.38 -10.28
CA ILE A 106 -2.03 5.92 -11.00
C ILE A 106 -1.85 5.27 -12.37
N THR A 107 -2.75 4.38 -12.80
CA THR A 107 -2.74 3.72 -14.12
C THR A 107 -2.58 4.69 -15.30
N PRO A 108 -3.21 5.89 -15.31
CA PRO A 108 -2.97 6.87 -16.38
C PRO A 108 -1.53 7.40 -16.46
N LEU A 109 -0.76 7.32 -15.37
CA LEU A 109 0.64 7.74 -15.28
C LEU A 109 1.59 6.57 -15.53
N PHE A 110 1.26 5.40 -14.97
CA PHE A 110 2.03 4.17 -15.01
C PHE A 110 1.15 3.01 -15.47
N ALA A 111 1.24 2.63 -16.75
CA ALA A 111 0.37 1.60 -17.33
C ALA A 111 0.47 0.23 -16.64
N ASN A 112 1.63 -0.10 -16.04
CA ASN A 112 1.81 -1.34 -15.30
C ASN A 112 1.08 -1.35 -13.94
N ALA A 113 0.55 -0.22 -13.48
CA ALA A 113 -0.28 -0.18 -12.27
C ALA A 113 -1.64 -0.86 -12.46
N ASP A 114 -2.15 -1.04 -13.69
CA ASP A 114 -3.48 -1.64 -13.95
C ASP A 114 -3.63 -2.99 -13.24
N TRP A 115 -2.67 -3.89 -13.44
CA TRP A 115 -2.69 -5.24 -12.87
C TRP A 115 -2.60 -5.21 -11.35
N HIS A 116 -1.67 -4.43 -10.81
CA HIS A 116 -1.44 -4.32 -9.39
C HIS A 116 -2.63 -3.71 -8.63
N GLU A 117 -3.24 -2.67 -9.21
CA GLU A 117 -4.40 -2.01 -8.62
C GLU A 117 -5.63 -2.92 -8.65
N ARG A 118 -5.82 -3.69 -9.73
CA ARG A 118 -6.91 -4.68 -9.82
C ARG A 118 -6.69 -5.86 -8.88
N GLU A 119 -5.45 -6.31 -8.71
CA GLU A 119 -5.07 -7.35 -7.76
C GLU A 119 -5.45 -6.96 -6.33
N MET A 120 -5.11 -5.74 -5.89
CA MET A 120 -5.45 -5.28 -4.53
C MET A 120 -6.94 -5.00 -4.35
N MET A 121 -7.64 -4.56 -5.40
CA MET A 121 -9.11 -4.46 -5.37
C MET A 121 -9.75 -5.83 -5.11
N GLU A 122 -9.26 -6.86 -5.79
CA GLU A 122 -9.83 -8.20 -5.71
C GLU A 122 -9.43 -8.96 -4.44
N LEU A 123 -8.12 -9.03 -4.14
CA LEU A 123 -7.61 -9.86 -3.04
C LEU A 123 -7.75 -9.20 -1.67
N TYR A 124 -7.58 -7.87 -1.60
CA TYR A 124 -7.61 -7.11 -0.35
C TYR A 124 -8.88 -6.27 -0.17
N GLY A 125 -9.73 -6.17 -1.20
CA GLY A 125 -10.96 -5.38 -1.13
C GLY A 125 -10.69 -3.87 -1.05
N ILE A 126 -9.52 -3.41 -1.51
CA ILE A 126 -9.14 -2.00 -1.46
C ILE A 126 -9.83 -1.25 -2.58
N ALA A 127 -10.55 -0.19 -2.24
CA ALA A 127 -11.18 0.67 -3.24
C ALA A 127 -10.14 1.53 -3.96
N VAL A 128 -10.18 1.53 -5.30
CA VAL A 128 -9.34 2.36 -6.17
C VAL A 128 -10.22 3.28 -7.01
N ALA A 129 -10.10 4.59 -6.80
CA ALA A 129 -10.86 5.59 -7.54
C ALA A 129 -10.27 5.79 -8.94
N ASN A 130 -11.14 5.94 -9.94
CA ASN A 130 -10.79 6.23 -11.34
C ASN A 130 -9.93 5.16 -12.03
N GLN A 131 -10.00 3.89 -11.60
CA GLN A 131 -9.35 2.77 -12.28
C GLN A 131 -9.98 2.57 -13.68
N PRO A 132 -9.23 2.62 -14.80
CA PRO A 132 -9.81 2.50 -16.13
C PRO A 132 -10.49 1.15 -16.43
N ASN A 133 -10.05 0.07 -15.76
CA ASN A 133 -10.60 -1.27 -15.97
C ASN A 133 -10.79 -2.02 -14.63
N PRO A 134 -11.89 -1.79 -13.90
CA PRO A 134 -12.11 -2.36 -12.55
C PRO A 134 -12.59 -3.83 -12.57
N ARG A 135 -12.22 -4.62 -13.58
CA ARG A 135 -12.60 -6.04 -13.69
C ARG A 135 -11.71 -6.92 -12.81
N ARG A 136 -12.28 -7.99 -12.25
CA ARG A 136 -11.57 -9.06 -11.55
C ARG A 136 -10.46 -9.68 -12.42
N LEU A 137 -9.42 -10.22 -11.79
CA LEU A 137 -8.26 -10.82 -12.46
C LEU A 137 -8.15 -12.33 -12.19
N PHE A 138 -8.28 -12.76 -10.94
CA PHE A 138 -7.86 -14.09 -10.49
C PHE A 138 -8.97 -14.94 -9.87
N LEU A 139 -9.81 -14.33 -9.04
CA LEU A 139 -10.81 -15.04 -8.27
C LEU A 139 -12.02 -15.34 -9.15
N ASP A 140 -12.59 -16.51 -8.92
CA ASP A 140 -13.89 -16.85 -9.49
C ASP A 140 -14.95 -15.81 -9.08
N GLU A 141 -15.94 -15.59 -9.94
CA GLU A 141 -17.04 -14.66 -9.67
C GLU A 141 -17.85 -15.09 -8.43
N GLU A 142 -17.87 -16.40 -8.14
CA GLU A 142 -18.53 -16.96 -6.95
C GLU A 142 -17.85 -16.58 -5.62
N LEU A 143 -16.56 -16.20 -5.65
CA LEU A 143 -15.83 -15.83 -4.43
C LEU A 143 -16.03 -14.35 -4.08
N ASP A 144 -16.13 -14.07 -2.78
CA ASP A 144 -16.17 -12.70 -2.25
C ASP A 144 -14.83 -11.98 -2.47
N GLN A 145 -14.88 -10.67 -2.68
CA GLN A 145 -13.67 -9.84 -2.72
C GLN A 145 -13.08 -9.65 -1.32
N GLY A 146 -11.77 -9.39 -1.26
CA GLY A 146 -11.12 -9.07 0.01
C GLY A 146 -10.85 -10.27 0.90
N LEU A 147 -10.75 -11.49 0.35
CA LEU A 147 -10.46 -12.70 1.12
C LEU A 147 -9.21 -12.56 2.00
N LEU A 148 -8.17 -11.87 1.52
CA LEU A 148 -6.94 -11.66 2.28
C LEU A 148 -7.09 -10.64 3.41
N LYS A 149 -8.11 -9.77 3.38
CA LYS A 149 -8.46 -8.87 4.49
C LYS A 149 -8.76 -9.64 5.77
N ASN A 150 -9.46 -10.77 5.63
CA ASN A 150 -9.89 -11.62 6.74
C ASN A 150 -8.94 -12.80 7.02
N SER A 151 -7.77 -12.81 6.39
CA SER A 151 -6.80 -13.89 6.56
C SER A 151 -6.35 -14.00 8.02
N VAL A 152 -6.49 -15.21 8.59
CA VAL A 152 -6.00 -15.53 9.93
C VAL A 152 -4.60 -16.13 9.78
N PRO A 153 -3.56 -15.56 10.42
CA PRO A 153 -2.22 -16.12 10.36
C PRO A 153 -2.23 -17.58 10.82
N LEU A 154 -1.49 -18.44 10.11
CA LEU A 154 -1.44 -19.86 10.42
C LEU A 154 -1.02 -20.13 11.87
N SER A 155 -0.12 -19.33 12.41
CA SER A 155 0.30 -19.42 13.82
C SER A 155 -0.85 -19.18 14.81
N VAL A 156 -1.76 -18.26 14.50
CA VAL A 156 -2.96 -18.00 15.30
C VAL A 156 -3.91 -19.19 15.22
N MET A 157 -4.09 -19.77 14.03
CA MET A 157 -4.94 -20.94 13.83
C MET A 157 -4.37 -22.20 14.51
N MET A 158 -3.05 -22.41 14.45
CA MET A 158 -2.36 -23.52 15.11
C MET A 158 -2.37 -23.38 16.64
N ASN A 159 -2.19 -22.18 17.18
CA ASN A 159 -2.31 -21.93 18.63
C ASN A 159 -3.78 -22.05 19.12
N GLY A 160 -4.75 -21.71 18.27
CA GLY A 160 -6.18 -21.92 18.52
C GLY A 160 -6.60 -23.39 18.48
N ALA A 161 -5.83 -24.29 17.86
CA ALA A 161 -6.07 -25.73 17.96
C ALA A 161 -5.68 -26.30 19.34
N SER A 162 -4.89 -25.56 20.12
CA SER A 162 -4.51 -25.94 21.50
C SER A 162 -5.35 -25.23 22.58
N SER A 163 -6.22 -24.28 22.22
CA SER A 163 -7.06 -23.55 23.19
C SER A 163 -8.38 -23.06 22.56
N SER A 164 -9.50 -23.13 23.29
CA SER A 164 -10.85 -22.74 22.80
C SER A 164 -10.99 -21.26 22.42
N ALA A 165 -9.98 -20.44 22.68
CA ALA A 165 -9.99 -18.98 22.55
C ALA A 165 -10.28 -18.46 21.14
N LEU A 166 -9.86 -19.17 20.08
CA LEU A 166 -10.16 -18.74 18.70
C LEU A 166 -11.66 -18.85 18.39
N TRP A 167 -12.26 -19.97 18.77
CA TRP A 167 -13.67 -20.25 18.50
C TRP A 167 -14.61 -19.43 19.38
N GLU A 168 -14.26 -19.23 20.65
CA GLU A 168 -14.99 -18.32 21.56
C GLU A 168 -15.04 -16.90 20.99
N ARG A 169 -13.94 -16.43 20.40
CA ARG A 169 -13.82 -15.09 19.82
C ARG A 169 -14.58 -14.93 18.50
N ILE A 170 -14.58 -15.96 17.65
CA ILE A 170 -15.40 -15.98 16.42
C ILE A 170 -16.89 -16.00 16.76
N LEU A 171 -17.29 -16.73 17.81
CA LEU A 171 -18.68 -16.81 18.26
C LEU A 171 -19.14 -15.50 18.94
N SER A 172 -18.27 -14.81 19.68
CA SER A 172 -18.61 -13.51 20.29
C SER A 172 -18.85 -12.43 19.25
N ASP A 173 -18.04 -12.39 18.18
CA ASP A 173 -18.20 -11.40 17.10
C ASP A 173 -19.51 -11.62 16.31
N LYS A 174 -19.97 -12.88 16.19
CA LYS A 174 -21.28 -13.20 15.57
C LYS A 174 -22.47 -12.91 16.49
N GLY A 175 -22.31 -13.08 17.80
CA GLY A 175 -23.38 -12.81 18.78
C GLY A 175 -23.64 -11.31 19.02
N ALA A 176 -22.71 -10.43 18.69
CA ALA A 176 -22.87 -8.98 18.78
C ALA A 176 -23.59 -8.35 17.57
N ALA A 177 -23.86 -9.14 16.52
CA ALA A 177 -24.47 -8.69 15.27
C ALA A 177 -25.97 -9.04 15.13
N SER A 178 -26.63 -9.45 16.23
CA SER A 178 -28.08 -9.76 16.30
C SER A 178 -28.85 -8.77 17.15
#